data_AF-A0A962ICA8-F1
#
_entry.id   AF-A0A962ICA8-F1
#
_cell.length_a   1.000
_cell.length_b   1.000
_cell.length_c   1.000
_cell.angle_alpha   90.00
_cell.angle_beta   90.00
_cell.angle_gamma   90.00
#
_symmetry.space_group_name_H-M   'P 1'
#
loop_
_entity.id
_entity.type
_entity.pdbx_description
1 polymer ?
#
loop_
_entity_poly.entity_id
_entity_poly.type
_entity_poly.pdbx_seq_one_letter_code
_entity_poly.pdbx_strand_id
1 'polypeptide(L)' 'MDAADPAPPDAWWLRQLRAEFSAGERIRFQYFWGHRDTGRTDASCLSQWFPAPFSLDGQVYATAEHWMMAEKARLF' A
#
# COMPACT_ATOMS: atom_id res chain seq x y z
N MET A 1 0.80 -2.84 -22.33
CA MET A 1 0.22 -4.16 -22.02
C MET A 1 0.85 -4.58 -20.70
N ASP A 2 0.10 -4.39 -19.62
CA ASP A 2 0.55 -4.50 -18.22
C ASP A 2 1.26 -5.83 -17.95
N ALA A 3 2.57 -5.76 -17.71
CA ALA A 3 3.22 -6.75 -16.87
C ALA A 3 3.03 -6.23 -15.45
N ALA A 4 2.00 -6.72 -14.75
CA ALA A 4 2.01 -6.70 -13.30
C ALA A 4 3.36 -7.27 -12.86
N ASP A 5 4.13 -6.48 -12.12
CA ASP A 5 5.46 -6.89 -11.65
C ASP A 5 5.30 -8.25 -10.93
N PRO A 6 5.90 -9.34 -11.45
CA PRO A 6 5.70 -10.64 -10.85
C PRO A 6 6.20 -10.56 -9.40
N ALA A 7 5.44 -11.17 -8.48
CA ALA A 7 5.93 -11.35 -7.12
C ALA A 7 7.36 -11.90 -7.18
N PRO A 8 8.28 -11.41 -6.33
CA PRO A 8 9.69 -11.74 -6.43
C PRO A 8 9.89 -13.27 -6.50
N PRO A 9 10.91 -13.75 -7.24
CA PRO A 9 11.06 -15.14 -7.66
C PRO A 9 11.12 -16.19 -6.53
N ASP A 10 11.07 -15.78 -5.28
CA ASP A 10 11.11 -16.58 -4.07
C ASP A 10 10.06 -16.16 -3.02
N ALA A 11 8.94 -15.55 -3.42
CA ALA A 11 7.83 -15.17 -2.53
C ALA A 11 7.09 -16.38 -1.93
N TRP A 12 7.80 -17.24 -1.19
CA TRP A 12 7.28 -18.37 -0.44
C TRP A 12 6.18 -17.92 0.52
N TRP A 13 6.33 -16.73 1.12
CA TRP A 13 5.36 -16.15 2.04
C TRP A 13 4.01 -15.92 1.38
N LEU A 14 3.99 -15.52 0.10
CA LEU A 14 2.75 -15.29 -0.65
C LEU A 14 2.07 -16.61 -1.00
N ARG A 15 2.86 -17.62 -1.40
CA ARG A 15 2.34 -18.97 -1.66
C ARG A 15 1.78 -19.60 -0.39
N GLN A 16 2.49 -19.45 0.73
CA GLN A 16 2.04 -19.92 2.04
C GLN A 16 0.77 -19.21 2.48
N LEU A 17 0.71 -17.87 2.43
CA LEU A 17 -0.47 -17.10 2.80
C LEU A 17 -1.71 -17.51 1.97
N ARG A 18 -1.53 -17.74 0.66
CA ARG A 18 -2.61 -18.24 -0.22
C ARG A 18 -3.07 -19.64 0.18
N ALA A 19 -2.15 -20.54 0.52
CA ALA A 19 -2.47 -21.89 0.96
C ALA A 19 -3.24 -21.88 2.28
N GLU A 20 -2.76 -21.12 3.28
CA GLU A 20 -3.41 -20.95 4.59
C GLU A 20 -4.81 -20.36 4.44
N PHE A 21 -4.96 -19.29 3.63
CA PHE A 21 -6.27 -18.69 3.35
C PHE A 21 -7.23 -19.68 2.69
N SER A 22 -6.75 -20.45 1.71
CA SER A 22 -7.58 -21.44 0.99
C SER A 22 -7.96 -22.65 1.86
N ALA A 23 -7.12 -22.99 2.84
CA ALA A 23 -7.39 -24.02 3.84
C ALA A 23 -8.41 -23.58 4.92
N GLY A 24 -8.82 -22.30 4.92
CA GLY A 24 -9.75 -21.77 5.92
C GLY A 24 -9.07 -21.49 7.27
N GLU A 25 -7.74 -21.37 7.29
CA GLU A 25 -7.01 -21.04 8.51
C GLU A 25 -7.43 -19.69 9.06
N ARG A 26 -7.39 -19.54 10.39
CA ARG A 26 -7.77 -18.30 11.05
C ARG A 26 -6.66 -17.25 10.91
N ILE A 27 -6.72 -16.49 9.83
CA ILE A 27 -5.82 -15.37 9.55
C ILE A 27 -6.29 -14.12 10.30
N ARG A 28 -5.35 -13.41 10.93
CA ARG A 28 -5.62 -12.12 11.57
C ARG A 28 -5.56 -11.01 10.52
N PHE A 29 -6.63 -10.24 10.39
CA PHE A 29 -6.69 -9.07 9.52
C PHE A 29 -6.61 -7.79 10.35
N GLN A 30 -5.80 -6.84 9.89
CA GLN A 30 -5.83 -5.46 10.38
C GLN A 30 -6.67 -4.62 9.42
N TYR A 31 -7.88 -4.28 9.84
CA TYR A 31 -8.71 -3.34 9.09
C TYR A 31 -8.25 -1.91 9.40
N PHE A 32 -8.07 -1.10 8.37
CA PHE A 32 -7.62 0.29 8.49
C PHE A 32 -8.56 1.28 7.77
N TRP A 33 -9.78 0.83 7.45
CA TRP A 33 -10.80 1.68 6.84
C TRP A 33 -11.44 2.63 7.86
N GLY A 34 -11.89 3.80 7.40
CA GLY A 34 -12.59 4.79 8.23
C GLY A 34 -11.76 5.42 9.35
N HIS A 35 -10.46 5.13 9.44
CA HIS A 35 -9.59 5.74 10.43
C HIS A 35 -9.35 7.21 10.07
N ARG A 36 -9.50 8.09 11.07
CA ARG A 36 -9.16 9.50 10.98
C ARG A 36 -7.78 9.68 11.59
N ASP A 37 -6.92 10.43 10.92
CA ASP A 37 -5.60 10.78 11.45
C ASP A 37 -5.73 11.37 12.86
N THR A 38 -5.01 10.76 13.80
CA THR A 38 -4.96 11.17 15.20
C THR A 38 -3.76 12.08 15.49
N GLY A 39 -2.96 12.41 14.48
CA GLY A 39 -1.68 13.11 14.60
C GLY A 39 -0.57 12.22 15.17
N ARG A 40 -0.82 10.91 15.28
CA ARG A 40 0.12 9.90 15.76
C ARG A 40 0.11 8.71 14.81
N THR A 41 1.19 7.95 14.79
CA THR A 41 1.24 6.70 14.03
C THR A 41 0.25 5.68 14.60
N ASP A 42 -0.79 5.37 13.83
CA ASP A 42 -1.77 4.33 14.09
C ASP A 42 -2.12 3.58 12.78
N ALA A 43 -3.13 2.71 12.78
CA ALA A 43 -3.52 1.94 11.59
C ALA A 43 -3.87 2.81 10.36
N SER A 44 -4.22 4.09 10.55
CA SER A 44 -4.43 5.03 9.44
C SER A 44 -3.16 5.25 8.60
N CYS A 45 -1.97 4.95 9.12
CA CYS A 45 -0.71 5.08 8.37
C CYS A 45 -0.63 4.15 7.16
N LEU A 46 -1.49 3.13 7.10
CA LEU A 46 -1.64 2.23 5.95
C LEU A 46 -2.48 2.85 4.82
N SER A 47 -3.08 4.02 5.02
CA SER A 47 -3.85 4.75 4.01
C SER A 47 -2.94 5.58 3.10
N GLN A 48 -3.25 5.59 1.80
CA GLN A 48 -2.57 6.47 0.81
C GLN A 48 -2.75 7.96 1.10
N TRP A 49 -3.76 8.32 1.90
CA TRP A 49 -4.07 9.68 2.33
C TRP A 49 -3.38 10.07 3.65
N PHE A 50 -2.64 9.17 4.29
CA PHE A 50 -1.94 9.49 5.53
C PHE A 50 -0.86 10.56 5.30
N PRO A 51 -0.76 11.59 6.16
CA PRO A 51 0.20 12.68 6.00
C PRO A 51 1.62 12.23 6.39
N ALA A 52 2.28 11.57 5.45
CA ALA A 52 3.70 11.18 5.52
C ALA A 52 4.46 11.76 4.31
N PRO A 53 4.98 13.00 4.41
CA PRO A 53 5.68 13.62 3.30
C PRO A 53 6.94 12.86 2.90
N PHE A 54 7.16 12.72 1.59
CA PHE A 54 8.37 12.12 1.04
C PHE A 54 8.84 12.87 -0.20
N SER A 55 10.11 12.68 -0.54
CA SER A 55 10.74 13.27 -1.73
C SER A 55 11.06 12.19 -2.75
N LEU A 56 10.72 12.44 -4.01
CA LEU A 56 11.11 11.61 -5.15
C LEU A 56 11.53 12.55 -6.29
N ASP A 57 12.72 12.33 -6.83
CA ASP A 57 13.30 13.14 -7.93
C ASP A 57 13.27 14.65 -7.67
N GLY A 58 13.53 15.06 -6.42
CA GLY A 58 13.55 16.46 -6.01
C GLY A 58 12.17 17.10 -5.78
N GLN A 59 11.08 16.38 -6.04
CA GLN A 59 9.71 16.82 -5.74
C GLN A 59 9.24 16.25 -4.40
N VAL A 60 8.69 17.11 -3.55
CA VAL A 60 8.03 16.69 -2.30
C VAL A 60 6.56 16.40 -2.57
N TYR A 61 6.07 15.27 -2.07
CA TYR A 61 4.65 14.89 -2.08
C TYR A 61 4.18 14.74 -0.63
N ALA A 62 3.02 15.31 -0.31
CA ALA A 62 2.49 15.29 1.05
C ALA A 62 1.96 13.91 1.48
N THR A 63 1.48 13.12 0.52
CA THR A 63 0.97 11.75 0.72
C THR A 63 1.25 10.90 -0.52
N ALA A 64 1.10 9.57 -0.39
CA ALA A 64 1.22 8.65 -1.53
C ALA A 64 0.19 8.95 -2.63
N GLU A 65 -1.04 9.33 -2.25
CA GLU A 65 -2.08 9.73 -3.20
C GLU A 65 -1.67 10.93 -4.06
N HIS A 66 -1.04 11.95 -3.47
CA HIS A 66 -0.59 13.13 -4.22
C HIS A 66 0.43 12.75 -5.31
N TRP A 67 1.35 11.84 -5.00
CA TRP A 67 2.27 11.29 -5.99
C TRP A 67 1.51 10.50 -7.07
N MET A 68 0.59 9.61 -6.68
CA MET A 68 -0.20 8.83 -7.65
C MET A 68 -1.00 9.72 -8.60
N MET A 69 -1.62 10.80 -8.11
CA MET A 69 -2.36 11.74 -8.96
C MET A 69 -1.43 12.52 -9.89
N ALA A 70 -0.25 12.95 -9.41
CA ALA A 70 0.75 13.62 -10.24
C ALA A 70 1.27 12.70 -11.36
N GLU A 71 1.64 11.45 -11.06
CA GLU A 71 2.07 10.48 -12.07
C GLU A 71 0.95 10.15 -13.05
N LYS A 72 -0.27 9.96 -12.54
CA LYS A 72 -1.44 9.73 -13.39
C LYS A 72 -1.62 10.88 -14.38
N ALA A 73 -1.49 12.13 -13.94
CA ALA A 73 -1.61 13.30 -14.81
C ALA A 73 -0.50 13.40 -15.87
N ARG A 74 0.70 12.84 -15.64
CA ARG A 74 1.77 12.81 -16.65
C ARG A 74 1.51 11.80 -17.78
N LEU A 75 0.63 10.83 -17.56
CA LEU A 75 0.29 9.79 -18.53
C LEU A 75 -0.86 10.18 -19.48
N PHE A 76 -1.52 11.33 -19.26
CA PHE A 76 -2.62 11.86 -20.08
C PHE A 76 -2.25 13.22 -20.65
#